data_AF-A0AA35SGF2-F1
#
_entry.id   AF-A0AA35SGF2-F1
#
_cell.length_a   1.000
_cell.length_b   1.000
_cell.length_c   1.000
_cell.angle_alpha   90.00
_cell.angle_beta   90.00
_cell.angle_gamma   90.00
#
_symmetry.space_group_name_H-M   'P 1'
#
loop_
_entity.id
_entity.type
_entity.pdbx_description
1 polymer ?
#
loop_
_entity_poly.entity_id
_entity_poly.type
_entity_poly.pdbx_seq_one_letter_code
_entity_poly.pdbx_strand_id
1 'polypeptide(L)'
;MGCNSVSWSPAVNPGSLVEGGARSPVTAVKRLVTGGGDMLLKIWMEENGEWVMEEKLEGHSDWVRDVAWCPGIGLPISRIASCSQDCKVMIWTKDETVGGKWNSVVLKTFSDVVWHGSWSITGDILAVSGADNKVTLWKESMEGAWVCVSEVDKGQEGGTQQPQIS
;
A
#
# COMPACT_ATOMS: atom_id res chain seq x y z
N MET A 1 -18.52 13.88 5.24
CA MET A 1 -17.48 12.84 5.27
C MET A 1 -16.64 12.99 4.02
N GLY A 2 -15.37 13.37 4.15
CA GLY A 2 -14.48 13.65 3.02
C GLY A 2 -13.68 12.43 2.57
N CYS A 3 -13.28 12.40 1.30
CA CYS A 3 -12.24 11.52 0.78
C CYS A 3 -10.89 12.20 1.02
N ASN A 4 -9.97 11.52 1.70
CA ASN A 4 -8.65 12.07 2.00
C ASN A 4 -7.59 11.59 0.99
N SER A 5 -7.77 10.39 0.41
CA SER A 5 -6.80 9.82 -0.52
C SER A 5 -7.45 8.86 -1.51
N VAL A 6 -6.81 8.76 -2.69
CA VAL A 6 -7.17 7.86 -3.78
C VAL A 6 -5.90 7.33 -4.43
N SER A 7 -5.89 6.05 -4.81
CA SER A 7 -4.78 5.42 -5.55
C SER A 7 -5.29 4.50 -6.65
N TRP A 8 -4.63 4.53 -7.80
CA TRP A 8 -4.92 3.64 -8.92
C TRP A 8 -4.32 2.26 -8.72
N SER A 9 -5.05 1.21 -9.11
CA SER A 9 -4.50 -0.12 -9.34
C SER A 9 -3.64 -0.10 -10.60
N PRO A 10 -2.56 -0.92 -10.66
CA PRO A 10 -1.86 -1.20 -11.90
C PRO A 10 -2.82 -1.67 -13.00
N ALA A 11 -2.58 -1.22 -14.24
CA ALA A 11 -3.41 -1.53 -15.40
C ALA A 11 -3.17 -2.95 -15.96
N VAL A 12 -2.12 -3.63 -15.50
CA VAL A 12 -1.79 -5.01 -15.88
C VAL A 12 -2.49 -5.97 -14.93
N ASN A 13 -3.15 -6.99 -15.50
CA ASN A 13 -3.76 -8.03 -14.68
C ASN A 13 -2.67 -8.72 -13.86
N PRO A 14 -2.85 -8.85 -12.53
CA PRO A 14 -1.96 -9.64 -11.68
C PRO A 14 -1.75 -11.04 -12.30
N GLY A 15 -0.49 -11.44 -12.51
CA GLY A 15 -0.14 -12.74 -13.12
C GLY A 15 -0.08 -12.77 -14.67
N SER A 16 -0.39 -11.69 -15.39
CA SER A 16 -0.41 -11.68 -16.87
C SER A 16 0.94 -11.96 -17.56
N LEU A 17 2.04 -11.94 -16.81
CA LEU A 17 3.39 -12.25 -17.30
C LEU A 17 3.79 -13.72 -17.07
N VAL A 18 3.01 -14.48 -16.29
CA VAL A 18 3.29 -15.88 -15.93
C VAL A 18 2.60 -16.84 -16.91
N GLU A 19 1.52 -16.42 -17.57
CA GLU A 19 0.86 -17.23 -18.61
C GLU A 19 1.65 -17.21 -19.92
N GLY A 20 2.61 -18.12 -20.02
CA GLY A 20 3.30 -18.45 -21.26
C GLY A 20 2.39 -19.19 -22.22
N GLY A 21 1.67 -18.47 -23.10
CA GLY A 21 1.16 -19.07 -24.33
C GLY A 21 -0.35 -18.94 -24.60
N ALA A 22 -0.91 -17.73 -24.52
CA ALA A 22 -2.00 -17.32 -25.40
C ALA A 22 -2.13 -15.80 -25.29
N ARG A 23 -2.29 -15.09 -26.41
CA ARG A 23 -2.83 -13.73 -26.41
C ARG A 23 -4.31 -13.81 -26.01
N SER A 24 -4.61 -14.11 -24.75
CA SER A 24 -5.89 -13.73 -24.18
C SER A 24 -5.96 -12.20 -24.25
N PRO A 25 -7.08 -11.59 -24.68
CA PRO A 25 -7.19 -10.15 -24.69
C PRO A 25 -6.89 -9.66 -23.27
N VAL A 26 -5.88 -8.79 -23.15
CA VAL A 26 -5.54 -8.14 -21.89
C VAL A 26 -6.72 -7.21 -21.58
N THR A 27 -7.76 -7.72 -20.95
CA THR A 27 -8.84 -6.88 -20.42
C THR A 27 -8.25 -6.17 -19.22
N ALA A 28 -7.68 -4.99 -19.46
CA ALA A 28 -7.19 -4.12 -18.42
C ALA A 28 -8.38 -3.75 -17.51
N VAL A 29 -8.41 -4.29 -16.30
CA VAL A 29 -9.43 -3.95 -15.32
C VAL A 29 -8.99 -2.67 -14.63
N LYS A 30 -9.69 -1.57 -14.87
CA LYS A 30 -9.40 -0.31 -14.17
C LYS A 30 -9.96 -0.42 -12.77
N ARG A 31 -9.08 -0.38 -11.77
CA ARG A 31 -9.44 -0.32 -10.36
C ARG A 31 -8.80 0.88 -9.68
N LEU A 32 -9.46 1.41 -8.67
CA LEU A 32 -8.90 2.40 -7.76
C LEU A 32 -9.37 2.13 -6.34
N VAL A 33 -8.58 2.57 -5.37
CA VAL A 33 -8.94 2.54 -3.95
C VAL A 33 -9.10 3.97 -3.43
N THR A 34 -10.08 4.18 -2.57
CA THR A 34 -10.29 5.44 -1.86
C THR A 34 -10.28 5.20 -0.35
N GLY A 35 -9.74 6.15 0.41
CA GLY A 35 -9.81 6.18 1.87
C GLY A 35 -10.24 7.56 2.38
N GLY A 36 -10.98 7.61 3.49
CA GLY A 36 -11.48 8.87 4.01
C GLY A 36 -11.96 8.86 5.46
N GLY A 37 -12.81 9.84 5.77
CA GLY A 37 -13.30 10.08 7.12
C GLY A 37 -14.30 9.05 7.65
N ASP A 38 -14.78 8.13 6.81
CA ASP A 38 -15.62 7.01 7.22
C ASP A 38 -14.83 5.80 7.74
N MET A 39 -13.50 5.93 7.84
CA MET A 39 -12.59 4.91 8.39
C MET A 39 -12.50 3.66 7.51
N LEU A 40 -13.09 3.71 6.31
CA LEU A 40 -13.14 2.60 5.37
C LEU A 40 -12.17 2.82 4.22
N LEU A 41 -11.69 1.72 3.66
CA LEU A 41 -11.19 1.69 2.30
C LEU A 41 -12.30 1.16 1.40
N LYS A 42 -12.48 1.79 0.24
CA LYS A 42 -13.40 1.33 -0.79
C LYS A 42 -12.65 1.10 -2.07
N ILE A 43 -12.86 -0.07 -2.66
CA ILE A 43 -12.29 -0.42 -3.95
C ILE A 43 -13.39 -0.26 -4.99
N TRP A 44 -13.01 0.38 -6.09
CA TRP A 44 -13.88 0.66 -7.20
C TRP A 44 -13.32 0.01 -8.46
N MET A 45 -14.21 -0.51 -9.28
CA MET A 45 -13.90 -1.10 -10.58
C MET A 45 -14.72 -0.38 -11.64
N GLU A 46 -14.14 -0.18 -12.82
CA GLU A 46 -14.89 0.28 -13.99
C GLU A 46 -15.52 -0.90 -14.73
N GLU A 47 -16.84 -0.90 -14.80
CA GLU A 47 -17.64 -1.84 -15.57
C GLU A 47 -18.48 -1.07 -16.59
N ASN A 48 -18.27 -1.33 -17.89
CA ASN A 48 -19.05 -0.74 -18.98
C ASN A 48 -19.13 0.81 -18.97
N GLY A 49 -18.06 1.48 -18.57
CA GLY A 49 -17.97 2.94 -18.50
C GLY A 49 -18.45 3.54 -17.17
N GLU A 50 -18.95 2.73 -16.25
CA GLU A 50 -19.41 3.16 -14.93
C GLU A 50 -18.52 2.63 -13.81
N TRP A 51 -18.29 3.44 -12.79
CA TRP A 51 -17.52 3.04 -11.61
C TRP A 51 -18.45 2.43 -10.56
N VAL A 52 -18.27 1.14 -10.30
CA VAL A 52 -19.00 0.40 -9.27
C VAL A 52 -18.07 0.11 -8.10
N MET A 53 -18.62 0.13 -6.89
CA MET A 53 -17.87 -0.24 -5.69
C MET A 53 -17.81 -1.77 -5.61
N GLU A 54 -16.62 -2.33 -5.77
CA GLU A 54 -16.35 -3.77 -5.72
C GLU A 54 -16.35 -4.27 -4.27
N GLU A 55 -15.61 -3.59 -3.39
CA GLU A 55 -15.33 -4.06 -2.03
C GLU A 55 -15.26 -2.91 -1.02
N LYS A 56 -15.55 -3.23 0.24
CA LYS A 56 -15.32 -2.37 1.40
C LYS A 56 -14.39 -3.08 2.37
N LEU A 57 -13.31 -2.41 2.75
CA LEU A 57 -12.35 -2.94 3.69
C LEU A 57 -12.48 -2.20 5.02
N GLU A 58 -12.78 -2.96 6.07
CA GLU A 58 -12.98 -2.47 7.43
C GLU A 58 -11.80 -2.92 8.31
N GLY A 59 -11.25 -2.02 9.12
CA GLY A 59 -10.15 -2.35 10.01
C GLY A 59 -9.58 -1.15 10.76
N HIS A 60 -9.53 0.01 10.12
CA HIS A 60 -9.15 1.25 10.78
C HIS A 60 -10.22 1.72 11.76
N SER A 61 -9.78 2.25 12.90
CA SER A 61 -10.67 2.77 13.95
C SER A 61 -10.78 4.30 13.97
N ASP A 62 -10.14 4.97 13.02
CA ASP A 62 -10.18 6.43 12.83
C ASP A 62 -9.88 6.77 11.35
N TRP A 63 -9.94 8.05 10.99
CA TRP A 63 -9.84 8.54 9.61
C TRP A 63 -8.64 7.99 8.87
N VAL A 64 -8.90 7.40 7.70
CA VAL A 64 -7.84 7.00 6.78
C VAL A 64 -7.22 8.25 6.19
N ARG A 65 -5.91 8.41 6.37
CA ARG A 65 -5.13 9.56 5.90
C ARG A 65 -4.60 9.33 4.50
N ASP A 66 -4.14 8.12 4.21
CA ASP A 66 -3.62 7.77 2.90
C ASP A 66 -3.91 6.32 2.53
N VAL A 67 -4.00 6.08 1.23
CA VAL A 67 -4.11 4.75 0.62
C VAL A 67 -3.18 4.67 -0.58
N ALA A 68 -2.42 3.58 -0.68
CA ALA A 68 -1.48 3.38 -1.77
C ALA A 68 -1.59 1.95 -2.31
N TRP A 69 -1.97 1.82 -3.57
CA TRP A 69 -1.97 0.54 -4.27
C TRP A 69 -0.54 0.18 -4.68
N CYS A 70 -0.11 -1.04 -4.35
CA CYS A 70 1.22 -1.52 -4.70
C CYS A 70 1.30 -1.82 -6.20
N PRO A 71 2.34 -1.37 -6.90
CA PRO A 71 2.60 -1.70 -8.30
C PRO A 71 3.17 -3.11 -8.48
N GLY A 72 2.55 -4.12 -7.86
CA GLY A 72 2.98 -5.53 -7.86
C GLY A 72 2.88 -6.18 -9.25
N ILE A 73 3.78 -5.81 -10.16
CA ILE A 73 3.79 -6.30 -11.53
C ILE A 73 4.19 -7.79 -11.53
N GLY A 74 3.38 -8.63 -12.15
CA GLY A 74 3.73 -10.02 -12.45
C GLY A 74 3.35 -11.06 -11.39
N LEU A 75 3.04 -10.66 -10.15
CA LEU A 75 2.44 -11.56 -9.16
C LEU A 75 0.91 -11.50 -9.25
N PRO A 76 0.18 -12.60 -9.02
CA PRO A 76 -1.28 -12.60 -9.00
C PRO A 76 -1.84 -12.12 -7.65
N ILE A 77 -1.15 -11.19 -6.98
CA ILE A 77 -1.50 -10.68 -5.66
C ILE A 77 -1.67 -9.17 -5.75
N SER A 78 -2.88 -8.70 -5.47
CA SER A 78 -3.15 -7.28 -5.27
C SER A 78 -2.78 -6.90 -3.84
N ARG A 79 -2.06 -5.78 -3.67
CA ARG A 79 -1.66 -5.28 -2.37
C ARG A 79 -1.93 -3.79 -2.24
N ILE A 80 -2.47 -3.38 -1.09
CA ILE A 80 -2.74 -1.97 -0.76
C ILE A 80 -2.14 -1.68 0.61
N ALA A 81 -1.52 -0.52 0.76
CA ALA A 81 -1.17 0.02 2.07
C ALA A 81 -2.18 1.10 2.45
N SER A 82 -2.54 1.16 3.72
CA SER A 82 -3.31 2.26 4.28
C SER A 82 -2.71 2.74 5.59
N CYS A 83 -2.82 4.04 5.82
CA CYS A 83 -2.44 4.66 7.07
C CYS A 83 -3.56 5.55 7.60
N SER A 84 -3.65 5.66 8.92
CA SER A 84 -4.77 6.31 9.59
C SER A 84 -4.34 7.14 10.79
N GLN A 85 -5.28 8.01 11.19
CA GLN A 85 -5.29 8.73 12.45
C GLN A 85 -5.23 7.80 13.67
N ASP A 86 -5.60 6.52 13.53
CA ASP A 86 -5.51 5.49 14.59
C ASP A 86 -4.07 5.02 14.90
N CYS A 87 -3.07 5.70 14.32
CA CYS A 87 -1.65 5.39 14.42
C CYS A 87 -1.24 4.04 13.82
N LYS A 88 -2.10 3.38 13.02
CA LYS A 88 -1.79 2.10 12.38
C LYS A 88 -1.50 2.27 10.91
N VAL A 89 -0.57 1.44 10.44
CA VAL A 89 -0.43 1.09 9.03
C VAL A 89 -0.92 -0.33 8.84
N MET A 90 -1.81 -0.53 7.88
CA MET A 90 -2.34 -1.83 7.49
C MET A 90 -1.94 -2.16 6.06
N ILE A 91 -1.64 -3.43 5.82
CA ILE A 91 -1.43 -4.00 4.50
C ILE A 91 -2.61 -4.89 4.18
N TRP A 92 -3.22 -4.64 3.04
CA TRP A 92 -4.34 -5.40 2.51
C TRP A 92 -3.83 -6.24 1.35
N THR A 93 -4.15 -7.53 1.33
CA THR A 93 -3.77 -8.45 0.26
C THR A 93 -4.97 -9.23 -0.25
N LYS A 94 -5.02 -9.43 -1.57
CA LYS A 94 -5.99 -10.30 -2.26
C LYS A 94 -5.25 -11.15 -3.27
N ASP A 95 -5.42 -12.46 -3.18
CA ASP A 95 -4.98 -13.39 -4.22
C ASP A 95 -6.03 -13.43 -5.33
N GLU A 96 -5.65 -12.98 -6.52
CA GLU A 96 -6.53 -12.86 -7.68
C GLU A 96 -6.72 -14.21 -8.39
N THR A 97 -5.84 -15.21 -8.20
CA THR A 97 -5.99 -16.53 -8.84
C THR A 97 -7.13 -17.35 -8.25
N VAL A 98 -7.34 -17.25 -6.93
CA VAL A 98 -8.33 -18.06 -6.21
C VAL A 98 -9.68 -17.33 -6.09
N GLY A 99 -9.78 -16.10 -6.61
CA GLY A 99 -10.92 -15.22 -6.34
C GLY A 99 -11.05 -14.95 -4.84
N GLY A 100 -9.90 -14.82 -4.16
CA GLY A 100 -9.83 -14.70 -2.71
C GLY A 100 -10.47 -13.42 -2.20
N LYS A 101 -10.82 -13.41 -0.91
CA LYS A 101 -11.24 -12.19 -0.20
C LYS A 101 -10.02 -11.33 0.15
N TRP A 102 -10.24 -10.04 0.31
CA TRP A 102 -9.23 -9.16 0.90
C TRP A 102 -8.96 -9.56 2.36
N ASN A 103 -7.68 -9.69 2.69
CA ASN A 103 -7.20 -9.91 4.05
C ASN A 103 -6.38 -8.70 4.49
N SER A 104 -6.34 -8.45 5.79
CA SER A 104 -5.61 -7.32 6.37
C SER A 104 -4.63 -7.78 7.43
N VAL A 105 -3.44 -7.20 7.45
CA VAL A 105 -2.46 -7.35 8.52
C VAL A 105 -2.04 -5.96 9.00
N VAL A 106 -1.98 -5.77 10.32
CA VAL A 106 -1.38 -4.57 10.91
C VAL A 106 0.14 -4.68 10.74
N LEU A 107 0.71 -3.81 9.90
CA LEU A 107 2.16 -3.76 9.68
C LEU A 107 2.87 -3.18 10.90
N LYS A 108 2.38 -2.05 11.41
CA LYS A 108 2.91 -1.41 12.61
C LYS A 108 1.88 -0.47 13.23
N THR A 109 1.90 -0.39 14.56
CA THR A 109 1.30 0.70 15.32
C THR A 109 2.42 1.69 15.69
N PHE A 110 2.31 2.91 15.19
CA PHE A 110 3.22 4.03 15.44
C PHE A 110 2.82 4.74 16.73
N SER A 111 3.71 5.58 17.26
CA SER A 111 3.44 6.37 18.47
C SER A 111 2.55 7.58 18.21
N ASP A 112 2.39 7.97 16.95
CA ASP A 112 1.62 9.13 16.52
C ASP A 112 0.95 8.85 15.17
N VAL A 113 0.14 9.81 14.72
CA VAL A 113 -0.62 9.79 13.47
C VAL A 113 0.29 9.52 12.29
N VAL A 114 -0.15 8.62 11.41
CA VAL A 114 0.54 8.34 10.16
C VAL A 114 -0.15 9.09 9.04
N TRP A 115 0.62 9.89 8.30
CA TRP A 115 0.09 10.81 7.30
C TRP A 115 0.12 10.23 5.89
N HIS A 116 1.22 9.56 5.54
CA HIS A 116 1.44 9.10 4.17
C HIS A 116 2.12 7.73 4.11
N GLY A 117 1.75 6.96 3.08
CA GLY A 117 2.39 5.70 2.72
C GLY A 117 2.65 5.65 1.22
N SER A 118 3.86 5.28 0.79
CA SER A 118 4.23 5.22 -0.62
C SER A 118 4.99 3.94 -0.94
N TRP A 119 4.52 3.19 -1.93
CA TRP A 119 5.24 2.02 -2.44
C TRP A 119 6.40 2.44 -3.33
N SER A 120 7.49 1.67 -3.28
CA SER A 120 8.48 1.64 -4.35
C SER A 120 7.82 1.19 -5.66
N ILE A 121 8.33 1.68 -6.79
CA ILE A 121 7.86 1.27 -8.12
C ILE A 121 8.00 -0.24 -8.38
N THR A 122 8.94 -0.87 -7.69
CA THR A 122 9.17 -2.32 -7.69
C THR A 122 8.19 -3.09 -6.81
N GLY A 123 7.41 -2.40 -5.96
CA GLY A 123 6.38 -2.99 -5.09
C GLY A 123 6.92 -3.76 -3.87
N ASP A 124 8.21 -3.71 -3.59
CA ASP A 124 8.86 -4.50 -2.52
C ASP A 124 9.10 -3.71 -1.23
N ILE A 125 9.19 -2.37 -1.32
CA ILE A 125 9.42 -1.49 -0.16
C ILE A 125 8.25 -0.52 -0.03
N LEU A 126 7.79 -0.32 1.20
CA LEU A 126 6.82 0.71 1.58
C LEU A 126 7.53 1.76 2.44
N ALA A 127 7.47 3.02 2.01
CA ALA A 127 7.85 4.17 2.84
C ALA A 127 6.64 4.67 3.61
N VAL A 128 6.81 4.94 4.91
CA VAL A 128 5.77 5.44 5.80
C VAL A 128 6.28 6.69 6.50
N SER A 129 5.45 7.73 6.59
CA SER A 129 5.75 8.95 7.34
C SER A 129 4.59 9.37 8.25
N GLY A 130 4.92 9.82 9.45
CA GLY A 130 3.96 10.23 10.47
C GLY A 130 4.34 11.54 11.17
N ALA A 131 3.58 11.88 12.21
CA ALA A 131 3.81 13.04 13.07
C ALA A 131 5.03 12.86 14.01
N ASP A 132 5.58 11.65 14.11
CA ASP A 132 6.76 11.31 14.92
C ASP A 132 8.09 11.85 14.35
N ASN A 133 8.04 12.66 13.28
CA ASN A 133 9.19 13.21 12.55
C ASN A 133 10.11 12.15 11.91
N LYS A 134 9.62 10.92 11.78
CA LYS A 134 10.38 9.80 11.23
C LYS A 134 9.80 9.36 9.89
N VAL A 135 10.70 8.90 9.03
CA VAL A 135 10.33 8.16 7.83
C VAL A 135 10.87 6.75 7.99
N THR A 136 9.98 5.76 7.97
CA THR A 136 10.35 4.35 8.09
C THR A 136 10.13 3.62 6.77
N LEU A 137 11.06 2.74 6.42
CA LEU A 137 10.98 1.88 5.25
C LEU A 137 10.71 0.45 5.70
N TRP A 138 9.74 -0.18 5.05
CA TRP A 138 9.27 -1.52 5.40
C TRP A 138 9.37 -2.45 4.21
N LYS A 139 9.79 -3.68 4.47
CA LYS A 139 9.88 -4.75 3.48
C LYS A 139 9.31 -6.04 4.05
N GLU A 140 8.65 -6.81 3.20
CA GLU A 140 8.17 -8.15 3.57
C GLU A 140 9.32 -9.17 3.47
N SER A 141 9.48 -9.99 4.51
CA SER A 141 10.44 -11.07 4.56
C SER A 141 9.94 -12.29 3.77
N MET A 142 10.84 -13.25 3.52
CA MET A 142 10.46 -14.53 2.88
C MET A 142 9.45 -15.36 3.70
N GLU A 143 9.31 -15.04 4.98
CA GLU A 143 8.36 -15.69 5.90
C GLU A 143 7.00 -14.96 5.93
N GLY A 144 6.83 -13.90 5.13
CA GLY A 144 5.61 -13.08 5.08
C GLY A 144 5.50 -12.05 6.21
N ALA A 145 6.57 -11.84 6.99
CA ALA A 145 6.60 -10.86 8.07
C ALA A 145 7.12 -9.51 7.58
N TRP A 146 6.49 -8.41 8.01
CA TRP A 146 6.95 -7.06 7.68
C TRP A 146 8.06 -6.61 8.63
N VAL A 147 9.21 -6.22 8.08
CA VAL A 147 10.37 -5.74 8.85
C VAL A 147 10.71 -4.30 8.47
N CYS A 148 11.09 -3.51 9.47
CA CYS A 148 11.62 -2.16 9.26
C CYS A 148 13.07 -2.29 8.77
N VAL A 149 13.34 -1.84 7.55
CA VAL A 149 14.68 -1.92 6.93
C VAL A 149 15.48 -0.62 7.08
N SER A 150 14.81 0.50 7.34
CA SER A 150 15.45 1.78 7.57
C SER A 150 14.52 2.73 8.32
N GLU A 151 15.10 3.57 9.17
CA GLU A 151 14.42 4.66 9.85
C GLU A 151 15.27 5.91 9.67
N VAL A 152 14.67 6.98 9.16
CA VAL A 152 15.30 8.29 8.99
C VAL A 152 14.62 9.27 9.95
N ASP A 153 15.40 9.79 10.89
CA ASP A 153 14.96 10.80 11.85
C ASP A 153 15.55 12.16 11.46
N LYS A 154 14.72 13.18 11.26
CA LYS A 154 15.18 14.53 10.97
C LYS A 154 15.98 15.17 12.11
N GLY A 155 15.95 14.61 13.32
CA GLY A 155 16.77 15.03 14.45
C GLY A 155 18.27 14.72 14.32
N GLN A 156 18.70 13.97 13.30
CA GLN A 156 20.12 13.59 13.08
C GLN A 156 20.86 14.39 12.00
N GLU A 157 20.34 15.53 11.54
CA GLU A 157 21.10 16.46 10.68
C GLU A 157 22.12 17.27 11.50
N GLY A 158 23.22 16.64 11.92
CA GLY A 158 24.28 17.33 12.68
C GLY A 158 25.59 16.61 12.92
N GLY A 159 25.89 15.51 12.23
CA GLY A 159 27.14 14.75 12.42
C GLY A 159 27.93 14.59 11.12
N THR A 160 28.66 15.63 10.70
CA THR A 160 29.66 15.53 9.63
C THR A 160 30.73 14.52 10.06
N GLN A 161 30.70 13.30 9.51
CA GLN A 161 31.87 12.43 9.57
C GLN A 161 32.93 13.00 8.61
N GLN A 162 33.98 13.61 9.17
CA GLN A 162 35.19 13.91 8.42
C GLN A 162 35.88 12.60 8.03
N PRO A 163 36.37 12.45 6.79
CA PRO A 163 37.19 11.31 6.42
C PRO A 163 38.54 11.39 7.17
N GLN A 164 38.85 10.37 7.96
CA GLN A 164 40.19 10.15 8.49
C GLN A 164 41.08 9.72 7.32
N ILE A 165 41.94 10.62 6.86
CA ILE A 165 43.06 10.30 5.99
C ILE A 165 44.20 9.73 6.84
N SER A 166 44.58 8.48 6.57
CA SER A 166 45.79 7.83 7.09
C SER A 166 46.99 8.12 6.20
#